data_AF-A0A355GEC8-F1
#
_entry.id   AF-A0A355GEC8-F1
#
_cell.length_a   1.000
_cell.length_b   1.000
_cell.length_c   1.000
_cell.angle_alpha   90.00
_cell.angle_beta   90.00
_cell.angle_gamma   90.00
#
_symmetry.space_group_name_H-M   'P 1'
#
loop_
_entity.id
_entity.type
_entity.pdbx_description
1 polymer ?
#
loop_
_entity_poly.entity_id
_entity_poly.type
_entity_poly.pdbx_seq_one_letter_code
_entity_poly.pdbx_strand_id
1 'polypeptide(L)'
;MSRELPQITLQQRQMMMTVIWLALILGVVTFGIIVTSIGLKEEPGKGLPIMTYLGMGIAALMLVLRMVVPNLVARNQFTQAMQEAQAEGNQDEEQLLGTFYQIFLVRLIIGMALLEGAAMLNLFAVVIEKQKLAFIPVVILLLVMIASMPTKSKLDAWIRNQMENYNLEHQN
;
A
#
# COMPACT_ATOMS: atom_id res chain seq x y z
N MET A 1 -18.82 16.21 31.67
CA MET A 1 -19.31 16.08 30.29
C MET A 1 -18.15 15.58 29.43
N SER A 2 -18.05 14.27 29.24
CA SER A 2 -17.19 13.70 28.20
C SER A 2 -17.76 14.17 26.86
N ARG A 3 -17.03 15.00 26.12
CA ARG A 3 -17.35 15.24 24.71
C ARG A 3 -17.14 13.91 24.00
N GLU A 4 -18.21 13.18 23.73
CA GLU A 4 -18.15 12.05 22.81
C GLU A 4 -17.61 12.58 21.48
N LEU A 5 -16.45 12.08 21.08
CA LEU A 5 -15.85 12.46 19.81
C LEU A 5 -16.78 11.95 18.71
N PRO A 6 -17.08 12.75 17.67
CA PRO A 6 -17.94 12.33 16.59
C PRO A 6 -17.39 11.05 15.94
N GLN A 7 -18.20 9.99 15.95
CA GLN A 7 -17.90 8.71 15.32
C GLN A 7 -17.65 8.92 13.82
N ILE A 8 -16.52 8.43 13.32
CA ILE A 8 -16.16 8.60 11.91
C ILE A 8 -17.06 7.71 11.04
N THR A 9 -17.82 8.33 10.14
CA THR A 9 -18.75 7.62 9.27
C THR A 9 -18.03 6.72 8.26
N LEU A 10 -18.69 5.67 7.77
CA LEU A 10 -18.14 4.77 6.74
C LEU A 10 -17.69 5.53 5.47
N GLN A 11 -18.41 6.59 5.10
CA GLN A 11 -18.04 7.44 3.97
C GLN A 11 -16.74 8.19 4.23
N GLN A 12 -16.55 8.74 5.44
CA GLN A 12 -15.32 9.42 5.83
C GLN A 12 -14.11 8.47 5.81
N ARG A 13 -14.27 7.23 6.30
CA ARG A 13 -13.20 6.21 6.27
C ARG A 13 -12.78 5.88 4.84
N GLN A 14 -13.74 5.74 3.93
CA GLN A 14 -13.44 5.50 2.52
C GLN A 14 -12.73 6.70 1.86
N MET A 15 -13.21 7.92 2.13
CA MET A 15 -12.55 9.13 1.63
C MET A 15 -11.10 9.20 2.12
N MET A 16 -10.86 8.90 3.39
CA MET A 16 -9.50 8.86 3.96
C MET A 16 -8.59 7.85 3.23
N MET A 17 -9.08 6.62 2.98
CA MET A 17 -8.32 5.63 2.20
C MET A 17 -7.99 6.14 0.80
N THR A 18 -8.95 6.75 0.11
CA THR A 18 -8.75 7.30 -1.24
C THR A 18 -7.75 8.44 -1.25
N VAL A 19 -7.81 9.35 -0.27
CA VAL A 19 -6.86 10.48 -0.14
C VAL A 19 -5.44 9.96 0.08
N ILE A 20 -5.25 8.99 0.98
CA ILE A 20 -3.94 8.39 1.24
C ILE A 20 -3.40 7.69 -0.01
N TRP A 21 -4.25 6.90 -0.69
CA TRP A 21 -3.88 6.24 -1.94
C TRP A 21 -3.46 7.23 -3.03
N LEU A 22 -4.21 8.33 -3.20
CA LEU A 22 -3.86 9.40 -4.14
C LEU A 22 -2.56 10.10 -3.76
N ALA A 23 -2.35 10.40 -2.47
CA ALA A 23 -1.15 11.07 -1.99
C ALA A 23 0.12 10.29 -2.31
N LEU A 24 0.11 8.96 -2.11
CA LEU A 24 1.25 8.08 -2.39
C LEU A 24 1.57 8.02 -3.91
N ILE A 25 0.53 8.00 -4.77
CA ILE A 25 0.74 8.07 -6.23
C ILE A 25 1.29 9.43 -6.63
N LEU A 26 0.70 10.51 -6.11
CA LEU A 26 1.10 11.88 -6.43
C LEU A 26 2.57 12.15 -6.04
N GLY A 27 3.05 11.57 -4.93
CA GLY A 27 4.46 11.64 -4.56
C GLY A 27 5.38 11.13 -5.66
N VAL A 28 5.14 9.91 -6.16
CA VAL A 28 5.93 9.29 -7.23
C VAL A 28 5.81 10.08 -8.54
N VAL A 29 4.60 10.51 -8.91
CA VAL A 29 4.36 11.28 -10.15
C VAL A 29 5.09 12.62 -10.10
N THR A 30 4.95 13.36 -9.00
CA THR A 30 5.59 14.68 -8.83
C THR A 30 7.10 14.55 -8.88
N PHE A 31 7.67 13.57 -8.18
CA PHE A 31 9.10 13.32 -8.24
C PHE A 31 9.55 12.90 -9.65
N GLY A 32 8.77 12.05 -10.33
CA GLY A 32 9.02 11.66 -11.72
C GLY A 32 9.07 12.84 -12.68
N ILE A 33 8.17 13.83 -12.53
CA ILE A 33 8.17 15.07 -13.32
C ILE A 33 9.45 15.87 -13.06
N ILE A 34 9.84 16.03 -11.79
CA ILE A 34 11.08 16.74 -11.41
C ILE A 34 12.29 16.04 -12.05
N VAL A 35 12.42 14.73 -11.85
CA VAL A 35 13.51 13.91 -12.39
C VAL A 35 13.57 13.97 -13.91
N THR A 36 12.44 13.95 -14.61
CA THR A 36 12.40 14.09 -16.07
C THR A 36 12.88 15.47 -16.52
N SER A 37 12.52 16.52 -15.76
CA SER A 37 12.86 17.91 -16.09
C SER A 37 14.33 18.25 -15.84
N ILE A 38 14.97 17.62 -14.83
CA ILE A 38 16.36 17.90 -14.45
C ILE A 38 17.34 16.80 -14.92
N GLY A 39 16.91 15.54 -14.89
CA GLY A 39 17.77 14.36 -14.96
C GLY A 39 18.03 13.82 -16.36
N LEU A 40 17.38 14.36 -17.40
CA LEU A 40 17.57 13.92 -18.79
C LEU A 40 18.30 14.93 -19.68
N LYS A 41 18.83 16.01 -19.09
CA LYS A 41 19.55 17.06 -19.83
C LYS A 41 21.00 16.69 -20.17
N GLU A 42 21.55 15.70 -19.49
CA GLU A 42 22.94 15.26 -19.65
C GLU A 42 23.00 13.88 -20.30
N GLU A 43 24.06 13.63 -21.07
CA GLU A 43 24.30 12.33 -21.68
C GLU A 43 24.54 11.25 -20.60
N PRO A 44 24.04 10.02 -20.79
CA PRO A 44 24.32 8.92 -19.87
C PRO A 44 25.83 8.68 -19.74
N GLY A 45 26.28 8.41 -18.51
CA GLY A 45 27.66 8.03 -18.26
C GLY A 45 28.04 6.77 -19.06
N LYS A 46 29.29 6.69 -19.54
CA LYS A 46 29.80 5.55 -20.33
C LYS A 46 30.01 4.26 -19.52
N GLY A 47 29.79 4.31 -18.21
CA GLY A 47 29.95 3.16 -17.30
C GLY A 47 28.73 2.24 -17.30
N LEU A 48 28.89 1.06 -16.69
CA LEU A 48 27.77 0.15 -16.45
C LEU A 48 26.77 0.79 -15.45
N PRO A 49 25.47 0.82 -15.76
CA PRO A 49 24.45 1.47 -14.92
C PRO A 49 24.00 0.56 -13.77
N ILE A 50 24.85 0.43 -12.76
CA ILE A 50 24.67 -0.45 -11.61
C ILE A 50 23.40 -0.10 -10.82
N MET A 51 23.13 1.19 -10.59
CA MET A 51 21.96 1.64 -9.83
C MET A 51 20.66 1.34 -10.57
N THR A 52 20.64 1.44 -11.90
CA THR A 52 19.48 1.08 -12.72
C THR A 52 19.16 -0.40 -12.58
N TYR A 53 20.15 -1.28 -12.71
CA TYR A 53 19.93 -2.72 -12.57
C TYR A 53 19.53 -3.11 -11.14
N LEU A 54 20.15 -2.50 -10.13
CA LEU A 54 19.76 -2.70 -8.74
C LEU A 54 18.33 -2.24 -8.48
N GLY A 55 17.95 -1.06 -9.01
CA GLY A 55 16.60 -0.52 -8.92
C GLY A 55 15.56 -1.44 -9.56
N MET A 56 15.85 -2.02 -10.72
CA MET A 56 14.99 -3.00 -11.38
C MET A 56 14.83 -4.28 -10.55
N GLY A 57 15.94 -4.80 -9.99
CA GLY A 57 15.92 -5.97 -9.12
C GLY A 57 15.08 -5.75 -7.86
N ILE A 58 15.25 -4.59 -7.21
CA ILE A 58 14.47 -4.20 -6.04
C ILE A 58 12.99 -4.00 -6.40
N ALA A 59 12.68 -3.41 -7.56
CA ALA A 59 11.29 -3.27 -8.02
C ALA A 59 10.61 -4.63 -8.19
N ALA A 60 11.28 -5.60 -8.81
CA ALA A 60 10.77 -6.96 -8.94
C ALA A 60 10.56 -7.63 -7.57
N LEU A 61 11.52 -7.50 -6.66
CA LEU A 61 11.41 -8.03 -5.31
C LEU A 61 10.24 -7.39 -4.53
N MET A 62 10.11 -6.07 -4.58
CA MET A 62 9.05 -5.34 -3.87
C MET A 62 7.67 -5.65 -4.43
N LEU A 63 7.54 -5.92 -5.74
CA LEU A 63 6.30 -6.41 -6.34
C LEU A 63 5.85 -7.75 -5.74
N VAL A 64 6.79 -8.65 -5.45
CA VAL A 64 6.51 -9.94 -4.80
C VAL A 64 6.19 -9.73 -3.32
N LEU A 65 7.02 -8.95 -2.60
CA LEU A 65 6.82 -8.69 -1.17
C LEU A 65 5.49 -8.01 -0.88
N ARG A 66 4.98 -7.16 -1.78
CA ARG A 66 3.65 -6.53 -1.62
C ARG A 66 2.52 -7.55 -1.49
N MET A 67 2.68 -8.76 -2.04
CA MET A 67 1.64 -9.80 -1.96
C MET A 67 1.67 -10.55 -0.64
N VAL A 68 2.81 -10.57 0.04
CA VAL A 68 3.01 -11.36 1.26
C VAL A 68 2.90 -10.48 2.49
N VAL A 69 3.70 -9.41 2.57
CA VAL A 69 3.86 -8.61 3.79
C VAL A 69 2.55 -7.97 4.26
N PRO A 70 1.79 -7.26 3.41
CA PRO A 70 0.54 -6.64 3.86
C PRO A 70 -0.51 -7.65 4.31
N ASN A 71 -0.58 -8.81 3.65
CA ASN A 71 -1.53 -9.87 3.99
C ASN A 71 -1.18 -10.54 5.32
N LEU A 72 0.11 -10.76 5.58
CA LEU A 72 0.58 -11.32 6.85
C LEU A 72 0.25 -10.39 8.02
N VAL A 73 0.57 -9.11 7.89
CA VAL A 73 0.29 -8.09 8.93
C VAL A 73 -1.22 -7.97 9.18
N ALA A 74 -2.02 -7.90 8.11
CA ALA A 74 -3.45 -7.75 8.22
C ALA A 74 -4.12 -8.97 8.89
N ARG A 75 -3.70 -10.20 8.54
CA ARG A 75 -4.22 -11.42 9.14
C ARG A 75 -3.90 -11.51 10.64
N ASN A 76 -2.68 -11.14 11.03
CA ASN A 76 -2.28 -11.12 12.43
C ASN A 76 -3.14 -10.12 13.23
N GLN A 77 -3.31 -8.90 12.73
CA GLN A 77 -4.16 -7.89 13.38
C GLN A 77 -5.63 -8.31 13.41
N PHE A 78 -6.13 -8.94 12.36
CA PHE A 78 -7.51 -9.44 12.30
C PHE A 78 -7.76 -10.52 13.36
N THR A 79 -6.84 -11.47 13.50
CA THR A 79 -6.95 -12.55 14.48
C THR A 79 -6.94 -11.99 15.90
N GLN A 80 -6.08 -11.02 16.19
CA GLN A 80 -6.05 -10.33 17.49
C GLN A 80 -7.37 -9.60 17.78
N ALA A 81 -7.89 -8.84 16.81
CA ALA A 81 -9.18 -8.15 16.95
C ALA A 81 -10.34 -9.12 17.22
N MET A 82 -10.37 -10.29 16.55
CA MET A 82 -11.39 -11.31 16.78
C MET A 82 -11.28 -11.96 18.17
N GLN A 83 -10.06 -12.21 18.65
CA GLN A 83 -9.84 -12.76 19.99
C GLN A 83 -10.27 -11.78 21.08
N GLU A 84 -9.96 -10.49 20.92
CA GLU A 84 -10.41 -9.42 21.81
C GLU A 84 -11.94 -9.32 21.83
N ALA A 85 -12.58 -9.37 20.65
CA ALA A 85 -14.04 -9.36 20.53
C ALA A 85 -14.71 -10.53 21.26
N GLN A 86 -14.13 -11.72 21.18
CA GLN A 86 -14.63 -12.90 21.90
C GLN A 86 -14.44 -12.79 23.42
N ALA A 87 -13.30 -12.26 23.87
CA ALA A 87 -12.99 -12.12 25.29
C ALA A 87 -13.90 -11.08 25.99
N GLU A 88 -14.24 -10.00 25.29
CA GLU A 88 -15.09 -8.93 25.82
C GLU A 88 -16.59 -9.27 25.77
N GLY A 89 -16.98 -10.29 24.99
CA GLY A 89 -18.31 -10.91 25.02
C GLY A 89 -19.48 -10.04 24.56
N ASN A 90 -19.27 -8.75 24.24
CA ASN A 90 -20.32 -7.84 23.78
C ASN A 90 -19.74 -6.60 23.08
N GLN A 91 -18.87 -6.80 22.07
CA GLN A 91 -18.45 -5.68 21.22
C GLN A 91 -19.58 -5.28 20.28
N ASP A 92 -19.82 -3.97 20.20
CA ASP A 92 -20.74 -3.39 19.22
C ASP A 92 -20.26 -3.73 17.80
N GLU A 93 -21.17 -4.20 16.94
CA GLU A 93 -20.87 -4.58 15.56
C GLU A 93 -20.27 -3.40 14.78
N GLU A 94 -20.71 -2.17 15.08
CA GLU A 94 -20.17 -0.95 14.48
C GLU A 94 -18.70 -0.72 14.85
N GLN A 95 -18.32 -1.01 16.09
CA GLN A 95 -16.95 -0.86 16.56
C GLN A 95 -16.03 -1.91 15.92
N LEU A 96 -16.48 -3.16 15.83
CA LEU A 96 -15.74 -4.25 15.20
C LEU A 96 -15.51 -3.99 13.71
N LEU A 97 -16.56 -3.58 12.99
CA LEU A 97 -16.45 -3.13 11.60
C LEU A 97 -15.42 -2.00 11.50
N GLY A 98 -15.49 -1.04 12.42
CA GLY A 98 -14.54 0.06 12.49
C GLY A 98 -13.08 -0.40 12.57
N THR A 99 -12.80 -1.42 13.37
CA THR A 99 -11.47 -2.04 13.47
C THR A 99 -11.04 -2.68 12.16
N PHE A 100 -11.93 -3.40 11.48
CA PHE A 100 -11.61 -4.03 10.18
C PHE A 100 -11.26 -3.01 9.09
N TYR A 101 -11.96 -1.87 9.06
CA TYR A 101 -11.59 -0.76 8.18
C TYR A 101 -10.16 -0.26 8.43
N GLN A 102 -9.77 -0.15 9.70
CA GLN A 102 -8.44 0.31 10.08
C GLN A 102 -7.37 -0.70 9.68
N ILE A 103 -7.60 -2.00 9.90
CA ILE A 103 -6.68 -3.07 9.48
C ILE A 103 -6.50 -3.05 7.97
N PHE A 104 -7.60 -2.90 7.21
CA PHE A 104 -7.51 -2.80 5.76
C PHE A 104 -6.75 -1.56 5.29
N LEU A 105 -6.93 -0.41 5.95
CA LEU A 105 -6.15 0.80 5.66
C LEU A 105 -4.66 0.57 5.90
N VAL A 106 -4.27 -0.05 7.02
CA VAL A 106 -2.86 -0.37 7.31
C VAL A 106 -2.28 -1.29 6.24
N ARG A 107 -3.03 -2.34 5.85
CA ARG A 107 -2.66 -3.24 4.75
C ARG A 107 -2.42 -2.46 3.45
N LEU A 108 -3.32 -1.55 3.10
CA LEU A 108 -3.19 -0.71 1.90
C LEU A 108 -1.92 0.16 1.97
N ILE A 109 -1.69 0.85 3.08
CA ILE A 109 -0.52 1.73 3.28
C ILE A 109 0.77 0.93 3.12
N ILE A 110 0.91 -0.20 3.80
CA ILE A 110 2.12 -1.04 3.72
C ILE A 110 2.34 -1.52 2.29
N GLY A 111 1.29 -2.00 1.62
CA GLY A 111 1.39 -2.47 0.23
C GLY A 111 1.80 -1.37 -0.74
N MET A 112 1.25 -0.17 -0.59
CA MET A 112 1.56 0.99 -1.43
C MET A 112 2.95 1.56 -1.15
N ALA A 113 3.39 1.60 0.12
CA ALA A 113 4.72 2.07 0.52
C ALA A 113 5.84 1.22 -0.06
N LEU A 114 5.66 -0.11 -0.16
CA LEU A 114 6.62 -0.99 -0.82
C LEU A 114 6.79 -0.65 -2.30
N LEU A 115 5.70 -0.33 -3.00
CA LEU A 115 5.73 0.06 -4.41
C LEU A 115 6.30 1.46 -4.61
N GLU A 116 5.88 2.41 -3.78
CA GLU A 116 6.38 3.78 -3.78
C GLU A 116 7.90 3.79 -3.55
N GLY A 117 8.40 3.10 -2.51
CA GLY A 117 9.82 3.04 -2.22
C GLY A 117 10.65 2.48 -3.39
N ALA A 118 10.16 1.43 -4.04
CA ALA A 118 10.79 0.89 -5.24
C ALA A 118 10.75 1.87 -6.43
N ALA A 119 9.63 2.56 -6.64
CA ALA A 119 9.49 3.54 -7.72
C ALA A 119 10.41 4.74 -7.49
N MET A 120 10.45 5.26 -6.26
CA MET A 120 11.35 6.35 -5.87
C MET A 120 12.81 5.98 -6.07
N LEU A 121 13.23 4.77 -5.67
CA LEU A 121 14.60 4.31 -5.88
C LEU A 121 14.99 4.29 -7.37
N ASN A 122 14.09 3.84 -8.24
CA ASN A 122 14.34 3.84 -9.68
C ASN A 122 14.39 5.27 -10.26
N LEU A 123 13.56 6.19 -9.76
CA LEU A 123 13.67 7.61 -10.10
C LEU A 123 15.00 8.22 -9.64
N PHE A 124 15.52 7.83 -8.47
CA PHE A 124 16.86 8.21 -8.03
C PHE A 124 17.95 7.65 -8.96
N ALA A 125 17.81 6.41 -9.44
CA ALA A 125 18.75 5.85 -10.41
C ALA A 125 18.80 6.67 -11.71
N VAL A 126 17.66 7.20 -12.19
CA VAL A 126 17.63 8.14 -13.33
C VAL A 126 18.44 9.40 -13.02
N VAL A 127 18.30 9.99 -11.82
CA VAL A 127 19.04 11.21 -11.47
C VAL A 127 20.55 10.99 -11.48
N ILE A 128 21.00 9.82 -11.01
CA ILE A 128 22.42 9.48 -10.87
C ILE A 128 23.03 9.08 -12.23
N GLU A 129 22.39 8.16 -12.95
CA GLU A 129 22.97 7.52 -14.13
C GLU A 129 22.45 8.07 -15.46
N LYS A 130 21.40 8.91 -15.42
CA LYS A 130 20.72 9.51 -16.59
C LYS A 130 20.15 8.47 -17.56
N GLN A 131 20.00 7.22 -17.10
CA GLN A 131 19.51 6.12 -17.91
C GLN A 131 17.98 6.11 -17.96
N LYS A 132 17.43 6.22 -19.17
CA LYS A 132 15.98 6.19 -19.40
C LYS A 132 15.35 4.84 -19.06
N LEU A 133 16.13 3.76 -19.07
CA LEU A 133 15.66 2.40 -18.76
C LEU A 133 15.08 2.29 -17.35
N ALA A 134 15.56 3.08 -16.39
CA ALA A 134 15.04 3.09 -15.03
C ALA A 134 13.59 3.59 -14.93
N PHE A 135 13.01 4.21 -15.97
CA PHE A 135 11.57 4.56 -15.98
C PHE A 135 10.64 3.36 -16.18
N ILE A 136 11.12 2.29 -16.81
CA ILE A 136 10.29 1.09 -17.08
C ILE A 136 9.67 0.53 -15.79
N PRO A 137 10.45 0.20 -14.74
CA PRO A 137 9.88 -0.28 -13.49
C PRO A 137 8.98 0.77 -12.82
N VAL A 138 9.29 2.07 -12.93
CA VAL A 138 8.46 3.15 -12.35
C VAL A 138 7.06 3.14 -12.96
N VAL A 139 6.95 3.04 -14.29
CA VAL A 139 5.66 2.98 -14.98
C VAL A 139 4.88 1.74 -14.57
N ILE A 140 5.53 0.57 -14.51
CA ILE A 140 4.88 -0.68 -14.10
C ILE A 140 4.36 -0.56 -12.66
N LEU A 141 5.19 -0.06 -11.73
CA LEU A 141 4.82 0.12 -10.32
C LEU A 141 3.66 1.12 -10.18
N LEU A 142 3.67 2.22 -10.93
CA LEU A 142 2.57 3.19 -10.95
C LEU A 142 1.26 2.56 -11.44
N LEU A 143 1.28 1.77 -12.52
CA LEU A 143 0.09 1.07 -12.99
C LEU A 143 -0.47 0.12 -11.93
N VAL A 144 0.41 -0.58 -11.20
CA VAL A 144 0.02 -1.44 -10.08
C VAL A 144 -0.57 -0.62 -8.93
N MET A 145 0.03 0.52 -8.59
CA MET A 145 -0.51 1.43 -7.57
C MET A 145 -1.90 1.94 -7.96
N ILE A 146 -2.10 2.31 -9.23
CA ILE A 146 -3.41 2.74 -9.76
C ILE A 146 -4.44 1.61 -9.66
N ALA A 147 -4.07 0.38 -10.04
CA ALA A 147 -4.93 -0.79 -9.94
C ALA A 147 -5.29 -1.16 -8.48
N SER A 148 -4.52 -0.67 -7.51
CA SER A 148 -4.70 -0.90 -6.08
C SER A 148 -5.74 0.02 -5.42
N MET A 149 -6.53 0.75 -6.22
CA MET A 149 -7.60 1.64 -5.74
C MET A 149 -8.47 1.00 -4.63
N PRO A 150 -8.66 1.67 -3.49
CA PRO A 150 -9.48 1.16 -2.38
C PRO A 150 -10.97 1.39 -2.64
N THR A 151 -11.68 0.35 -3.07
CA THR A 151 -13.13 0.38 -3.27
C THR A 151 -13.86 -0.36 -2.15
N LYS A 152 -15.12 0.05 -1.86
CA LYS A 152 -15.96 -0.65 -0.86
C LYS A 152 -16.05 -2.15 -1.15
N SER A 153 -16.30 -2.52 -2.40
CA SER A 153 -16.40 -3.93 -2.82
C SER A 153 -15.14 -4.74 -2.50
N LYS A 154 -13.94 -4.15 -2.65
CA LYS A 154 -12.66 -4.83 -2.31
C LYS A 154 -12.50 -5.01 -0.81
N LEU A 155 -12.93 -4.02 -0.02
CA LEU A 155 -12.94 -4.12 1.43
C LEU A 155 -13.90 -5.22 1.89
N ASP A 156 -15.15 -5.18 1.43
CA ASP A 156 -16.17 -6.16 1.85
C ASP A 156 -15.75 -7.58 1.46
N ALA A 157 -15.18 -7.75 0.26
CA ALA A 157 -14.63 -9.03 -0.19
C ALA A 157 -13.46 -9.48 0.70
N TRP A 158 -12.57 -8.56 1.08
CA TRP A 158 -11.48 -8.88 1.97
C TRP A 158 -11.96 -9.28 3.37
N ILE A 159 -12.92 -8.55 3.97
CA ILE A 159 -13.50 -8.87 5.29
C ILE A 159 -14.12 -10.26 5.26
N ARG A 160 -14.94 -10.57 4.23
CA ARG A 160 -15.55 -11.90 4.07
C ARG A 160 -14.49 -13.01 4.03
N ASN A 161 -13.44 -12.82 3.24
CA ASN A 161 -12.35 -13.80 3.15
C ASN A 161 -11.60 -13.98 4.48
N GLN A 162 -11.44 -12.93 5.28
CA GLN A 162 -10.81 -13.05 6.60
C GLN A 162 -11.72 -13.79 7.60
N MET A 163 -13.02 -13.49 7.61
CA MET A 163 -14.00 -14.18 8.45
C MET A 163 -14.08 -15.67 8.11
N GLU A 164 -14.11 -16.01 6.81
CA GLU A 164 -14.12 -17.40 6.34
C GLU A 164 -12.86 -18.14 6.81
N ASN A 165 -11.67 -17.57 6.58
CA ASN A 165 -10.41 -18.17 7.03
C ASN A 165 -10.35 -18.35 8.55
N TYR A 166 -10.80 -17.35 9.32
CA TYR A 166 -10.82 -17.42 10.78
C TYR A 166 -11.73 -18.53 11.29
N ASN A 167 -12.93 -18.66 10.72
CA ASN A 167 -13.88 -19.72 11.09
C ASN A 167 -13.32 -21.12 10.78
N LEU A 168 -12.64 -21.30 9.65
CA LEU A 168 -12.00 -22.56 9.29
C LEU A 168 -10.88 -22.96 10.26
N GLU A 169 -10.15 -21.98 10.80
CA GLU A 169 -9.08 -22.22 11.77
C GLU A 169 -9.58 -22.62 13.17
N HIS A 170 -10.80 -22.22 13.54
CA HIS A 170 -11.37 -22.43 14.88
C HIS A 170 -12.49 -23.50 14.92
N GLN A 171 -12.74 -24.20 13.80
CA GLN A 171 -13.67 -25.33 13.73
C GLN A 171 -12.99 -26.70 14.00
N ASN A 172 -11.67 -26.75 14.12
CA ASN A 172 -10.90 -27.95 14.48
C ASN A 172 -10.42 -27.88 15.93
#